data_AF-A0A9N7LXH8-F1
#
_entry.id   AF-A0A9N7LXH8-F1
#
_cell.length_a   1.000
_cell.length_b   1.000
_cell.length_c   1.000
_cell.angle_alpha   90.00
_cell.angle_beta   90.00
_cell.angle_gamma   90.00
#
_symmetry.space_group_name_H-M   'P 1'
#
loop_
_entity.id
_entity.type
_entity.pdbx_description
1 polymer ?
#
loop_
_entity_poly.entity_id
_entity_poly.type
_entity_poly.pdbx_seq_one_letter_code
_entity_poly.pdbx_strand_id
1 'polypeptide(L)'
;MLKPGEVLAGYRIERTLGVGGMGAVYLAAHPSLPRRDALKVLSAELSHDPDFRTRFLREADVASSLDHPNIVGVYDRGQTEDGQLWISMQFVDGTDADAALRAGEMTPDRAIHIVAAVAQALDHAHSRNIIHRDVKPANFLLAGAIGPSERVLLGDFGIARALDDVGLTATGSLVATVAYAAPEVLSGLSVDGRADIYSLGCTLFRLLTGKPPFTNNGMAAVMMAHLQAPPPRVTDFVSSLPTALDAVIAIAMAKDPAARFPTAAALAAAAGSALHDATVLIATPLPAVSSRDVSSYPQPGTLGWHDSDPGTMLAPGAVPPVATESIPPPLNRRRSAGWIVASLAAVVVFGVAALIVWPRGSSPAPPRAQGNNPATAGSSTTTAGPTSTTPTRRPATDVTPDQLRSILLSDSQIAAIAGGAALTMDSDTTELLANASVSSPPCRGAWSPAQQSVYAGSGRTGAAVQTLRALGVPVWQDGVIQAAVSLDSVMSISAFMQDEQRRWVACAQAGAVTVTLPDGAAQSWTFSPPVTTGGIVTLTATPAEGGDGSCSRGIAARGNVVIDMRLRRLGRGGNVAALIRAAGDQVPRQ
;
A
#
# COMPACT_ATOMS: atom_id res chain seq x y z
N MET A 1 -0.19 -31.99 12.20
CA MET A 1 -1.49 -31.83 12.89
C MET A 1 -1.57 -32.84 13.99
N LEU A 2 -2.15 -32.43 15.12
CA LEU A 2 -2.34 -33.32 16.25
C LEU A 2 -3.49 -34.28 15.99
N LYS A 3 -3.36 -35.53 16.47
CA LYS A 3 -4.37 -36.58 16.32
C LYS A 3 -5.23 -36.70 17.58
N PRO A 4 -6.48 -37.18 17.46
CA PRO A 4 -7.28 -37.56 18.63
C PRO A 4 -6.50 -38.46 19.59
N GLY A 5 -6.53 -38.12 20.88
CA GLY A 5 -5.83 -38.82 21.95
C GLY A 5 -4.45 -38.26 22.30
N GLU A 6 -3.80 -37.50 21.40
CA GLU A 6 -2.55 -36.81 21.70
C GLU A 6 -2.76 -35.74 22.78
N VAL A 7 -1.68 -35.43 23.51
CA VAL A 7 -1.71 -34.46 24.62
C VAL A 7 -0.75 -33.32 24.32
N LEU A 8 -1.24 -32.08 24.41
CA LEU A 8 -0.43 -30.87 24.30
C LEU A 8 -0.71 -29.98 25.52
N ALA A 9 0.34 -29.60 26.26
CA ALA A 9 0.22 -28.79 27.48
C ALA A 9 -0.80 -29.34 28.51
N GLY A 10 -0.92 -30.67 28.61
CA GLY A 10 -1.89 -31.34 29.47
C GLY A 10 -3.30 -31.48 28.88
N TYR A 11 -3.63 -30.75 27.83
CA TYR A 11 -4.90 -30.86 27.13
C TYR A 11 -4.90 -32.08 26.21
N ARG A 12 -5.92 -32.93 26.33
CA ARG A 12 -6.07 -34.11 25.46
C ARG A 12 -6.91 -33.74 24.24
N ILE A 13 -6.35 -33.89 23.05
CA ILE A 13 -7.03 -33.57 21.79
C ILE A 13 -8.15 -34.58 21.55
N GLU A 14 -9.37 -34.08 21.32
CA GLU A 14 -10.52 -34.91 20.95
C GLU A 14 -10.71 -34.93 19.43
N ARG A 15 -10.70 -33.74 18.79
CA ARG A 15 -10.83 -33.59 17.33
C ARG A 15 -10.38 -32.21 16.85
N THR A 16 -10.08 -32.07 15.57
CA THR A 16 -9.84 -30.78 14.93
C THR A 16 -11.14 -30.01 14.76
N LEU A 17 -11.14 -28.72 15.12
CA LEU A 17 -12.23 -27.77 14.88
C LEU A 17 -12.02 -26.97 13.61
N GLY A 18 -10.78 -26.56 13.34
CA GLY A 18 -10.45 -25.76 12.16
C GLY A 18 -8.95 -25.67 11.92
N VAL A 19 -8.59 -25.28 10.70
CA VAL A 19 -7.21 -25.16 10.24
C VAL A 19 -7.09 -23.86 9.45
N GLY A 20 -6.10 -23.04 9.76
CA GLY A 20 -5.81 -21.80 9.05
C GLY A 20 -4.32 -21.59 8.86
N GLY A 21 -3.96 -20.49 8.19
CA GLY A 21 -2.54 -20.17 7.90
C GLY A 21 -1.68 -19.97 9.16
N MET A 22 -2.28 -19.63 10.30
CA MET A 22 -1.57 -19.38 11.55
C MET A 22 -1.45 -20.62 12.45
N GLY A 23 -2.14 -21.71 12.13
CA GLY A 23 -2.18 -22.90 12.97
C GLY A 23 -3.49 -23.67 12.88
N ALA A 24 -3.76 -24.48 13.90
CA ALA A 24 -4.96 -25.30 13.98
C ALA A 24 -5.66 -25.12 15.33
N VAL A 25 -6.98 -25.21 15.31
CA VAL A 25 -7.83 -25.18 16.51
C VAL A 25 -8.39 -26.57 16.73
N TYR A 26 -8.28 -27.05 17.96
CA TYR A 26 -8.73 -28.38 18.37
C TYR A 26 -9.75 -28.28 19.49
N LEU A 27 -10.72 -29.19 19.50
CA LEU A 27 -11.51 -29.47 20.69
C LEU A 27 -10.62 -30.33 21.59
N ALA A 28 -10.39 -29.89 22.81
CA ALA A 28 -9.54 -30.61 23.75
C ALA A 28 -10.21 -30.72 25.12
N ALA A 29 -10.05 -31.88 25.76
CA ALA A 29 -10.45 -32.08 27.13
C ALA A 29 -9.46 -31.36 28.05
N HIS A 30 -9.98 -30.55 28.97
CA HIS A 30 -9.17 -29.82 29.94
C HIS A 30 -8.43 -30.81 30.87
N PRO A 31 -7.16 -30.56 31.24
CA PRO A 31 -6.34 -31.50 32.02
C PRO A 31 -6.93 -31.91 33.38
N SER A 32 -7.67 -31.00 34.03
CA SER A 32 -8.07 -31.16 35.43
C SER A 32 -9.56 -30.87 35.71
N LEU A 33 -10.30 -30.40 34.72
CA LEU A 33 -11.70 -29.98 34.88
C LEU A 33 -12.57 -30.77 33.91
N PRO A 34 -13.81 -31.12 34.28
CA PRO A 34 -14.73 -31.86 33.41
C PRO A 34 -15.36 -30.92 32.37
N ARG A 35 -14.53 -30.21 31.60
CA ARG A 35 -14.95 -29.32 30.52
C ARG A 35 -14.07 -29.51 29.29
N ARG A 36 -14.55 -28.99 28.16
CA ARG A 36 -13.81 -28.95 26.90
C ARG A 36 -13.47 -27.52 26.56
N ASP A 37 -12.26 -27.33 26.07
CA ASP A 37 -11.74 -26.04 25.65
C ASP A 37 -11.39 -26.11 24.15
N ALA A 38 -11.46 -24.96 23.48
CA ALA A 38 -10.92 -24.81 22.14
C ALA A 38 -9.43 -24.45 22.29
N LEU A 39 -8.56 -25.33 21.81
CA LEU A 39 -7.11 -25.18 21.90
C LEU A 39 -6.56 -24.78 20.54
N LYS A 40 -6.13 -23.52 20.41
CA LYS A 40 -5.46 -23.03 19.20
C LYS A 40 -3.96 -23.20 19.37
N VAL A 41 -3.36 -23.97 18.48
CA VAL A 41 -1.93 -24.28 18.44
C VAL A 41 -1.35 -23.65 17.18
N LEU A 42 -0.33 -22.80 17.35
CA LEU A 42 0.27 -22.06 16.24
C LEU A 42 1.26 -22.93 15.46
N SER A 43 1.52 -22.55 14.21
CA SER A 43 2.55 -23.22 13.41
C SER A 43 3.93 -23.08 14.08
N ALA A 44 4.81 -24.06 13.85
CA ALA A 44 6.18 -24.02 14.38
C ALA A 44 6.92 -22.76 13.87
N GLU A 45 6.74 -22.41 12.59
CA GLU A 45 7.33 -21.22 11.97
C GLU A 45 6.98 -19.93 12.73
N LEU A 46 5.69 -19.68 12.99
CA LEU A 46 5.26 -18.49 13.73
C LEU A 46 5.68 -18.54 15.20
N SER A 47 5.71 -19.73 15.80
CA SER A 47 6.08 -19.89 17.21
C SER A 47 7.57 -19.59 17.48
N HIS A 48 8.42 -19.78 16.46
CA HIS A 48 9.86 -19.57 16.56
C HIS A 48 10.30 -18.15 16.17
N ASP A 49 9.41 -17.33 15.62
CA ASP A 49 9.64 -15.90 15.39
C ASP A 49 9.58 -15.14 16.74
N PRO A 50 10.70 -14.57 17.22
CA PRO A 50 10.75 -13.88 18.52
C PRO A 50 9.83 -12.65 18.60
N ASP A 51 9.66 -11.92 17.50
CA ASP A 51 8.84 -10.72 17.44
C ASP A 51 7.36 -11.08 17.43
N PHE A 52 6.99 -12.10 16.65
CA PHE A 52 5.63 -12.64 16.68
C PHE A 52 5.28 -13.20 18.05
N ARG A 53 6.16 -13.99 18.66
CA ARG A 53 5.94 -14.59 19.99
C ARG A 53 5.70 -13.55 21.08
N THR A 54 6.52 -12.50 21.12
CA THR A 54 6.37 -11.42 22.11
C THR A 54 5.02 -10.73 21.96
N ARG A 55 4.60 -10.46 20.72
CA ARG A 55 3.30 -9.83 20.41
C ARG A 55 2.13 -10.75 20.76
N PHE A 56 2.19 -12.02 20.37
CA PHE A 56 1.18 -13.02 20.67
C PHE A 56 0.91 -13.14 22.17
N LEU A 57 1.97 -13.25 23.00
CA LEU A 57 1.82 -13.35 24.45
C LEU A 57 1.18 -12.09 25.04
N ARG A 58 1.60 -10.90 24.58
CA ARG A 58 1.03 -9.63 25.02
C ARG A 58 -0.44 -9.48 24.63
N GLU A 59 -0.80 -9.83 23.41
CA GLU A 59 -2.19 -9.76 22.92
C GLU A 59 -3.08 -10.78 23.62
N ALA A 60 -2.57 -11.98 23.90
CA ALA A 60 -3.28 -12.99 24.68
C ALA A 60 -3.54 -12.50 26.12
N ASP A 61 -2.57 -11.85 26.76
CA ASP A 61 -2.73 -11.27 28.09
C ASP A 61 -3.80 -10.19 28.11
N VAL A 62 -3.79 -9.29 27.11
CA VAL A 62 -4.81 -8.25 26.96
C VAL A 62 -6.19 -8.86 26.71
N ALA A 63 -6.31 -9.83 25.80
CA ALA A 63 -7.57 -10.50 25.50
C ALA A 63 -8.13 -11.27 26.70
N SER A 64 -7.27 -11.86 27.55
CA SER A 64 -7.69 -12.56 28.77
C SER A 64 -8.34 -11.66 29.83
N SER A 65 -8.13 -10.33 29.73
CA SER A 65 -8.76 -9.35 30.63
C SER A 65 -10.20 -9.00 30.25
N LEU A 66 -10.68 -9.42 29.08
CA LEU A 66 -12.02 -9.16 28.60
C LEU A 66 -13.01 -10.19 29.16
N ASP A 67 -13.97 -9.72 29.95
CA ASP A 67 -15.07 -10.51 30.48
C ASP A 67 -16.40 -9.90 30.04
N HIS A 68 -17.04 -10.55 29.08
CA HIS A 68 -18.30 -10.11 28.49
C HIS A 68 -19.10 -11.30 27.93
N PRO A 69 -20.43 -11.36 28.07
CA PRO A 69 -21.24 -12.49 27.60
C PRO A 69 -21.13 -12.77 26.09
N ASN A 70 -20.81 -11.73 25.30
CA ASN A 70 -20.62 -11.81 23.85
C ASN A 70 -19.14 -11.86 23.42
N ILE A 71 -18.20 -12.15 24.32
CA ILE A 71 -16.78 -12.37 23.99
C ILE A 71 -16.40 -13.81 24.34
N VAL A 72 -15.67 -14.48 23.45
CA VAL A 72 -15.08 -15.79 23.74
C VAL A 72 -14.00 -15.60 24.82
N GLY A 73 -14.21 -16.21 25.98
CA GLY A 73 -13.24 -16.13 27.07
C GLY A 73 -11.92 -16.84 26.74
N VAL A 74 -10.79 -16.19 27.04
CA VAL A 74 -9.46 -16.80 27.00
C VAL A 74 -9.15 -17.36 28.39
N TYR A 75 -8.79 -18.64 28.47
CA TYR A 75 -8.56 -19.31 29.75
C TYR A 75 -7.09 -19.44 30.11
N ASP A 76 -6.24 -19.76 29.14
CA ASP A 76 -4.82 -19.95 29.39
C ASP A 76 -4.00 -19.82 28.10
N ARG A 77 -2.70 -19.56 28.21
CA ARG A 77 -1.79 -19.44 27.08
C ARG A 77 -0.36 -19.81 27.47
N GLY A 78 0.36 -20.46 26.57
CA GLY A 78 1.72 -20.88 26.86
C GLY A 78 2.48 -21.35 25.64
N GLN A 79 3.55 -22.09 25.93
CA GLN A 79 4.37 -22.76 24.94
C GLN A 79 4.65 -24.19 25.37
N THR A 80 4.92 -25.06 24.41
CA THR A 80 5.47 -26.40 24.64
C THR A 80 6.98 -26.33 24.91
N GLU A 81 7.59 -27.46 25.29
CA GLU A 81 9.04 -27.56 25.51
C GLU A 81 9.86 -27.26 24.25
N ASP A 82 9.34 -27.64 23.07
CA ASP A 82 9.89 -27.32 21.75
C ASP A 82 9.51 -25.92 21.26
N GLY A 83 8.91 -25.09 22.11
CA GLY A 83 8.65 -23.68 21.84
C GLY A 83 7.39 -23.38 21.03
N GLN A 84 6.53 -24.36 20.78
CA GLN A 84 5.28 -24.17 20.04
C GLN A 84 4.25 -23.42 20.90
N LEU A 85 3.72 -22.30 20.37
CA LEU A 85 2.76 -21.46 21.08
C LEU A 85 1.34 -22.04 21.02
N TRP A 86 0.62 -21.91 22.13
CA TRP A 86 -0.76 -22.34 22.24
C TRP A 86 -1.59 -21.39 23.12
N ILE A 87 -2.90 -21.37 22.88
CA ILE A 87 -3.89 -20.64 23.67
C ILE A 87 -5.15 -21.48 23.81
N SER A 88 -5.65 -21.59 25.04
CA SER A 88 -6.89 -22.26 25.41
C SER A 88 -7.99 -21.22 25.58
N MET A 89 -9.14 -21.45 24.95
CA MET A 89 -10.28 -20.55 24.96
C MET A 89 -11.59 -21.31 25.17
N GLN A 90 -12.67 -20.57 25.46
CA GLN A 90 -14.01 -21.12 25.57
C GLN A 90 -14.37 -21.91 24.30
N PHE A 91 -14.71 -23.18 24.48
CA PHE A 91 -15.36 -23.93 23.40
C PHE A 91 -16.82 -23.49 23.27
N VAL A 92 -17.20 -23.07 22.07
CA VAL A 92 -18.58 -22.74 21.71
C VAL A 92 -19.11 -23.87 20.84
N ASP A 93 -20.07 -24.62 21.38
CA ASP A 93 -20.68 -25.75 20.68
C ASP A 93 -21.77 -25.26 19.71
N GLY A 94 -21.36 -25.02 18.47
CA GLY A 94 -22.23 -24.47 17.44
C GLY A 94 -21.49 -24.23 16.13
N THR A 95 -21.84 -23.14 15.45
CA THR A 95 -21.29 -22.76 14.13
C THR A 95 -20.76 -21.32 14.14
N ASP A 96 -20.31 -20.82 12.99
CA ASP A 96 -19.97 -19.40 12.79
C ASP A 96 -20.97 -18.74 11.82
N ALA A 97 -21.07 -17.41 11.86
CA ALA A 97 -22.03 -16.68 11.05
C ALA A 97 -21.80 -16.79 9.53
N ASP A 98 -20.56 -17.04 9.08
CA ASP A 98 -20.29 -17.27 7.65
C ASP A 98 -20.79 -18.65 7.19
N ALA A 99 -20.61 -19.67 8.04
CA ALA A 99 -21.14 -21.01 7.81
C ALA A 99 -22.67 -21.04 7.84
N ALA A 100 -23.30 -20.38 8.82
CA ALA A 100 -24.76 -20.24 8.89
C ALA A 100 -25.33 -19.50 7.68
N LEU A 101 -24.65 -18.44 7.22
CA LEU A 101 -25.01 -17.73 5.99
C LEU A 101 -24.95 -18.64 4.76
N ARG A 102 -23.87 -19.43 4.60
CA ARG A 102 -23.75 -20.40 3.50
C ARG A 102 -24.79 -21.52 3.55
N ALA A 103 -25.23 -21.90 4.75
CA ALA A 103 -26.30 -22.88 4.94
C ALA A 103 -27.70 -22.34 4.62
N GLY A 104 -27.83 -21.03 4.32
CA GLY A 104 -29.12 -20.40 4.01
C GLY A 104 -29.97 -20.10 5.24
N GLU A 105 -29.37 -20.07 6.43
CA GLU A 105 -30.08 -19.89 7.70
C GLU A 105 -30.10 -18.43 8.17
N MET A 106 -29.59 -17.48 7.36
CA MET A 106 -29.43 -16.08 7.74
C MET A 106 -30.59 -15.23 7.22
N THR A 107 -31.49 -14.83 8.12
CA THR A 107 -32.52 -13.82 7.83
C THR A 107 -32.01 -12.41 8.15
N PRO A 108 -32.62 -11.34 7.60
CA PRO A 108 -32.27 -9.96 7.98
C PRO A 108 -32.36 -9.71 9.49
N ASP A 109 -33.41 -10.21 10.15
CA ASP A 109 -33.57 -10.11 11.60
C ASP A 109 -32.43 -10.79 12.36
N ARG A 110 -32.04 -12.00 11.94
CA ARG A 110 -30.93 -12.75 12.56
C ARG A 110 -29.61 -12.01 12.34
N ALA A 111 -29.38 -11.45 11.15
CA ALA A 111 -28.18 -10.65 10.86
C ALA A 111 -28.06 -9.45 11.80
N ILE A 112 -29.15 -8.73 12.05
CA ILE A 112 -29.17 -7.59 12.97
C ILE A 112 -28.99 -8.04 14.42
N HIS A 113 -29.63 -9.13 14.85
CA HIS A 113 -29.43 -9.72 16.18
C HIS A 113 -27.95 -10.04 16.45
N ILE A 114 -27.29 -10.69 15.48
CA ILE A 114 -25.86 -11.02 15.54
C ILE A 114 -25.01 -9.75 15.62
N VAL A 115 -25.27 -8.78 14.73
CA VAL A 115 -24.53 -7.49 14.71
C VAL A 115 -24.72 -6.71 16.01
N ALA A 116 -25.90 -6.73 16.62
CA ALA A 116 -26.17 -6.07 17.89
C ALA A 116 -25.40 -6.71 19.05
N ALA A 117 -25.33 -8.04 19.11
CA ALA A 117 -24.56 -8.75 20.12
C ALA A 117 -23.04 -8.51 19.97
N VAL A 118 -22.52 -8.52 18.73
CA VAL A 118 -21.12 -8.22 18.45
C VAL A 118 -20.79 -6.75 18.74
N ALA A 119 -21.71 -5.83 18.44
CA ALA A 119 -21.54 -4.42 18.76
C ALA A 119 -21.32 -4.17 20.26
N GLN A 120 -22.05 -4.88 21.13
CA GLN A 120 -21.84 -4.81 22.58
C GLN A 120 -20.46 -5.30 22.99
N ALA A 121 -19.98 -6.40 22.38
CA ALA A 121 -18.63 -6.91 22.61
C ALA A 121 -17.54 -5.91 22.18
N LEU A 122 -17.69 -5.29 21.00
CA LEU A 122 -16.75 -4.31 20.47
C LEU A 122 -16.70 -3.06 21.35
N ASP A 123 -17.85 -2.49 21.72
CA ASP A 123 -17.90 -1.30 22.58
C ASP A 123 -17.29 -1.60 23.98
N HIS A 124 -17.51 -2.80 24.52
CA HIS A 124 -16.86 -3.24 25.76
C HIS A 124 -15.33 -3.26 25.64
N ALA A 125 -14.79 -3.79 24.53
CA ALA A 125 -13.35 -3.80 24.27
C ALA A 125 -12.80 -2.40 24.03
N HIS A 126 -13.48 -1.58 23.24
CA HIS A 126 -13.09 -0.19 22.92
C HIS A 126 -13.01 0.68 24.17
N SER A 127 -13.92 0.48 25.14
CA SER A 127 -13.86 1.18 26.45
C SER A 127 -12.59 0.89 27.25
N ARG A 128 -11.85 -0.16 26.89
CA ARG A 128 -10.56 -0.57 27.48
C ARG A 128 -9.38 -0.31 26.54
N ASN A 129 -9.59 0.46 25.46
CA ASN A 129 -8.61 0.74 24.41
C ASN A 129 -8.10 -0.51 23.68
N ILE A 130 -8.95 -1.55 23.57
CA ILE A 130 -8.64 -2.78 22.86
C ILE A 130 -9.42 -2.78 21.54
N ILE A 131 -8.70 -2.89 20.42
CA ILE A 131 -9.27 -2.91 19.07
C ILE A 131 -9.17 -4.35 18.54
N HIS A 132 -10.23 -4.86 17.93
CA HIS A 132 -10.29 -6.25 17.46
C HIS A 132 -9.50 -6.47 16.17
N ARG A 133 -9.57 -5.55 15.20
CA ARG A 133 -8.81 -5.55 13.92
C ARG A 133 -9.11 -6.69 12.93
N ASP A 134 -10.04 -7.59 13.24
CA ASP A 134 -10.41 -8.74 12.40
C ASP A 134 -11.90 -9.08 12.51
N VAL A 135 -12.75 -8.05 12.47
CA VAL A 135 -14.21 -8.23 12.55
C VAL A 135 -14.73 -8.76 11.21
N LYS A 136 -15.25 -9.99 11.21
CA LYS A 136 -15.81 -10.67 10.04
C LYS A 136 -16.75 -11.82 10.46
N PRO A 137 -17.67 -12.29 9.59
CA PRO A 137 -18.64 -13.33 9.95
C PRO A 137 -18.03 -14.62 10.52
N ALA A 138 -16.84 -15.03 10.04
CA ALA A 138 -16.17 -16.25 10.51
C ALA A 138 -15.70 -16.19 11.98
N ASN A 139 -15.64 -14.98 12.57
CA ASN A 139 -15.25 -14.78 13.97
C ASN A 139 -16.48 -14.63 14.88
N PHE A 140 -17.70 -14.73 14.35
CA PHE A 140 -18.95 -14.61 15.12
C PHE A 140 -19.49 -16.01 15.37
N LEU A 141 -19.24 -16.54 16.56
CA LEU A 141 -19.65 -17.87 16.96
C LEU A 141 -21.10 -17.86 17.43
N LEU A 142 -21.89 -18.81 16.93
CA LEU A 142 -23.32 -18.95 17.15
C LEU A 142 -23.60 -20.28 17.82
N ALA A 143 -24.37 -20.28 18.91
CA ALA A 143 -24.74 -21.49 19.63
C ALA A 143 -26.17 -21.44 20.18
N GLY A 144 -26.76 -22.61 20.38
CA GLY A 144 -28.14 -22.76 20.84
C GLY A 144 -29.17 -22.69 19.70
N ALA A 145 -30.44 -22.53 20.07
CA ALA A 145 -31.52 -22.45 19.10
C ALA A 145 -31.53 -21.09 18.39
N ILE A 146 -31.74 -21.12 17.07
CA ILE A 146 -31.90 -19.91 16.24
C ILE A 146 -33.09 -19.11 16.75
N GLY A 147 -32.87 -17.82 17.00
CA GLY A 147 -33.88 -16.89 17.49
C GLY A 147 -33.31 -15.88 18.48
N PRO A 148 -34.17 -15.16 19.22
CA PRO A 148 -33.73 -14.10 20.14
C PRO A 148 -32.81 -14.58 21.27
N SER A 149 -32.89 -15.87 21.63
CA SER A 149 -32.04 -16.51 22.63
C SER A 149 -30.76 -17.12 22.06
N GLU A 150 -30.52 -17.01 20.75
CA GLU A 150 -29.30 -17.50 20.13
C GLU A 150 -28.09 -16.80 20.77
N ARG A 151 -27.15 -17.61 21.25
CA ARG A 151 -25.94 -17.10 21.88
C ARG A 151 -24.96 -16.70 20.78
N VAL A 152 -24.54 -15.43 20.81
CA VAL A 152 -23.58 -14.86 19.85
C VAL A 152 -22.33 -14.44 20.60
N LEU A 153 -21.17 -14.92 20.18
CA LEU A 153 -19.88 -14.55 20.76
C LEU A 153 -18.90 -14.09 19.68
N LEU A 154 -18.15 -13.05 19.98
CA LEU A 154 -17.01 -12.59 19.21
C LEU A 154 -15.75 -13.34 19.65
N GLY A 155 -15.17 -14.11 18.74
CA GLY A 155 -13.93 -14.85 18.93
C GLY A 155 -12.73 -14.22 18.21
N ASP A 156 -11.54 -14.77 18.46
CA ASP A 156 -10.30 -14.41 17.74
C ASP A 156 -9.97 -12.90 17.78
N PHE A 157 -9.88 -12.34 19.00
CA PHE A 157 -9.46 -10.95 19.31
C PHE A 157 -8.04 -10.64 18.83
N GLY A 158 -7.81 -10.59 17.52
CA GLY A 158 -6.58 -10.10 16.90
C GLY A 158 -5.27 -10.78 17.32
N ILE A 159 -5.28 -11.81 18.18
CA ILE A 159 -4.13 -12.35 18.97
C ILE A 159 -2.94 -12.79 18.10
N ALA A 160 -3.13 -12.90 16.80
CA ALA A 160 -2.13 -13.30 15.82
C ALA A 160 -1.99 -12.31 14.63
N ARG A 161 -2.60 -11.12 14.72
CA ARG A 161 -2.51 -10.05 13.73
C ARG A 161 -1.93 -8.80 14.35
N ALA A 162 -0.63 -8.90 14.57
CA ALA A 162 0.26 -7.77 14.48
C ALA A 162 0.35 -7.28 13.03
N LEU A 163 -0.71 -6.62 12.56
CA LEU A 163 -0.71 -5.85 11.32
C LEU A 163 0.11 -4.56 11.42
N ASP A 164 0.81 -4.34 12.53
CA ASP A 164 1.48 -3.07 12.81
C ASP A 164 2.88 -2.92 12.22
N ASP A 165 3.49 -3.90 11.51
CA ASP A 165 4.76 -3.58 10.79
C ASP A 165 5.34 -4.55 9.75
N VAL A 166 4.60 -5.51 9.19
CA VAL A 166 5.20 -6.47 8.23
C VAL A 166 4.38 -6.58 6.96
N GLY A 167 5.06 -6.32 5.84
CA GLY A 167 4.52 -6.35 4.48
C GLY A 167 3.66 -7.58 4.20
N LEU A 168 2.49 -7.31 3.63
CA LEU A 168 1.56 -8.34 3.18
C LEU A 168 2.14 -9.09 1.97
N THR A 169 2.89 -10.17 2.20
CA THR A 169 3.21 -11.18 1.18
C THR A 169 2.77 -12.58 1.59
N ALA A 170 2.13 -13.26 0.62
CA ALA A 170 1.83 -14.69 0.47
C ALA A 170 0.55 -15.31 1.10
N THR A 171 -0.17 -16.03 0.21
CA THR A 171 -1.28 -17.00 0.36
C THR A 171 -2.73 -16.48 0.45
N GLY A 172 -3.65 -17.23 -0.19
CA GLY A 172 -5.08 -16.91 -0.40
C GLY A 172 -5.93 -16.71 0.88
N SER A 173 -5.37 -16.97 2.06
CA SER A 173 -5.96 -16.61 3.37
C SER A 173 -5.97 -15.09 3.59
N LEU A 174 -5.04 -14.35 2.98
CA LEU A 174 -4.92 -12.89 3.14
C LEU A 174 -6.08 -12.13 2.45
N VAL A 175 -6.56 -12.64 1.32
CA VAL A 175 -7.67 -12.06 0.54
C VAL A 175 -8.95 -11.99 1.37
N ALA A 176 -9.22 -13.01 2.20
CA ALA A 176 -10.40 -13.08 3.04
C ALA A 176 -10.41 -12.01 4.15
N THR A 177 -9.23 -11.55 4.60
CA THR A 177 -9.18 -10.53 5.66
C THR A 177 -9.17 -9.10 5.12
N VAL A 178 -8.66 -8.91 3.91
CA VAL A 178 -8.73 -7.62 3.21
C VAL A 178 -10.18 -7.23 2.91
N ALA A 179 -11.06 -8.20 2.67
CA ALA A 179 -12.47 -7.99 2.31
C ALA A 179 -13.32 -7.24 3.37
N TYR A 180 -12.79 -7.06 4.58
CA TYR A 180 -13.46 -6.36 5.68
C TYR A 180 -12.58 -5.24 6.28
N ALA A 181 -11.36 -5.05 5.77
CA ALA A 181 -10.39 -4.14 6.38
C ALA A 181 -10.75 -2.66 6.16
N ALA A 182 -10.61 -1.85 7.21
CA ALA A 182 -10.85 -0.43 7.13
C ALA A 182 -9.77 0.30 6.29
N PRO A 183 -10.11 1.41 5.62
CA PRO A 183 -9.17 2.19 4.79
C PRO A 183 -7.87 2.58 5.52
N GLU A 184 -7.99 3.00 6.77
CA GLU A 184 -6.87 3.40 7.63
C GLU A 184 -5.96 2.24 8.01
N VAL A 185 -6.52 1.04 8.20
CA VAL A 185 -5.77 -0.20 8.44
C VAL A 185 -4.97 -0.57 7.19
N LEU A 186 -5.59 -0.46 6.00
CA LEU A 186 -4.92 -0.72 4.73
C LEU A 186 -3.85 0.32 4.37
N SER A 187 -4.01 1.55 4.89
CA SER A 187 -3.10 2.67 4.63
C SER A 187 -1.97 2.80 5.66
N GLY A 188 -1.96 1.96 6.70
CA GLY A 188 -1.01 2.07 7.82
C GLY A 188 -1.14 3.37 8.61
N LEU A 189 -2.34 3.96 8.65
CA LEU A 189 -2.63 5.16 9.45
C LEU A 189 -2.96 4.78 10.90
N SER A 190 -3.07 5.78 11.77
CA SER A 190 -3.52 5.55 13.16
C SER A 190 -4.90 4.90 13.19
N VAL A 191 -5.01 3.77 13.90
CA VAL A 191 -6.23 2.97 14.00
C VAL A 191 -6.84 3.13 15.40
N ASP A 192 -8.14 3.42 15.46
CA ASP A 192 -8.96 3.37 16.68
C ASP A 192 -10.14 2.39 16.52
N GLY A 193 -11.06 2.36 17.49
CA GLY A 193 -12.24 1.48 17.44
C GLY A 193 -13.14 1.67 16.22
N ARG A 194 -13.06 2.80 15.51
CA ARG A 194 -13.86 3.05 14.30
C ARG A 194 -13.45 2.17 13.13
N ALA A 195 -12.26 1.58 13.15
CA ALA A 195 -11.88 0.56 12.18
C ALA A 195 -12.74 -0.69 12.34
N ASP A 196 -13.01 -1.12 13.58
CA ASP A 196 -13.91 -2.26 13.84
C ASP A 196 -15.36 -1.94 13.43
N ILE A 197 -15.80 -0.69 13.58
CA ILE A 197 -17.13 -0.23 13.11
C ILE A 197 -17.24 -0.35 11.59
N TYR A 198 -16.21 0.02 10.85
CA TYR A 198 -16.17 -0.17 9.39
C TYR A 198 -16.25 -1.65 9.01
N SER A 199 -15.47 -2.49 9.67
CA SER A 199 -15.47 -3.93 9.44
C SER A 199 -16.80 -4.58 9.83
N LEU A 200 -17.48 -4.08 10.88
CA LEU A 200 -18.83 -4.48 11.25
C LEU A 200 -19.86 -4.06 10.19
N GLY A 201 -19.71 -2.88 9.59
CA GLY A 201 -20.50 -2.44 8.43
C GLY A 201 -20.34 -3.36 7.22
N CYS A 202 -19.10 -3.72 6.87
CA CYS A 202 -18.81 -4.71 5.83
C CYS A 202 -19.47 -6.07 6.14
N THR A 203 -19.43 -6.47 7.41
CA THR A 203 -20.03 -7.71 7.89
C THR A 203 -21.55 -7.68 7.79
N LEU A 204 -22.20 -6.61 8.22
CA LEU A 204 -23.65 -6.43 8.08
C LEU A 204 -24.06 -6.52 6.60
N PHE A 205 -23.35 -5.84 5.70
CA PHE A 205 -23.58 -5.96 4.26
C PHE A 205 -23.50 -7.41 3.78
N ARG A 206 -22.48 -8.17 4.22
CA ARG A 206 -22.30 -9.58 3.86
C ARG A 206 -23.43 -10.46 4.37
N LEU A 207 -23.86 -10.28 5.62
CA LEU A 207 -24.93 -11.08 6.22
C LEU A 207 -26.28 -10.81 5.54
N LEU A 208 -26.53 -9.58 5.10
CA LEU A 208 -27.77 -9.19 4.42
C LEU A 208 -27.82 -9.62 2.95
N THR A 209 -26.70 -9.53 2.23
CA THR A 209 -26.66 -9.72 0.77
C THR A 209 -26.10 -11.08 0.34
N GLY A 210 -25.47 -11.80 1.26
CA GLY A 210 -24.72 -13.01 0.95
C GLY A 210 -23.41 -12.76 0.19
N LYS A 211 -22.94 -11.50 0.03
CA LYS A 211 -21.69 -11.15 -0.68
C LYS A 211 -20.90 -10.10 0.11
N PRO A 212 -19.55 -10.14 0.15
CA PRO A 212 -18.80 -9.05 0.77
C PRO A 212 -18.97 -7.78 -0.08
N PRO A 213 -18.79 -6.58 0.50
CA PRO A 213 -19.11 -5.32 -0.16
C PRO A 213 -18.32 -5.09 -1.45
N PHE A 214 -17.05 -5.49 -1.44
CA PHE A 214 -16.19 -5.38 -2.62
C PHE A 214 -15.71 -6.74 -3.07
N THR A 215 -16.26 -7.20 -4.19
CA THR A 215 -15.86 -8.43 -4.88
C THR A 215 -15.36 -8.07 -6.28
N ASN A 216 -14.05 -8.04 -6.54
CA ASN A 216 -13.51 -7.86 -7.90
C ASN A 216 -12.01 -8.24 -8.03
N ASN A 217 -11.62 -8.78 -9.20
CA ASN A 217 -10.30 -8.78 -9.87
C ASN A 217 -9.00 -8.85 -9.02
N GLY A 218 -9.03 -9.59 -7.90
CA GLY A 218 -7.85 -9.86 -7.07
C GLY A 218 -7.65 -8.91 -5.90
N MET A 219 -6.76 -9.28 -4.98
CA MET A 219 -6.57 -8.63 -3.67
C MET A 219 -6.36 -7.11 -3.77
N ALA A 220 -5.54 -6.65 -4.72
CA ALA A 220 -5.25 -5.23 -4.89
C ALA A 220 -6.49 -4.41 -5.29
N ALA A 221 -7.39 -4.97 -6.10
CA ALA A 221 -8.63 -4.30 -6.49
C ALA A 221 -9.59 -4.17 -5.30
N VAL A 222 -9.68 -5.20 -4.46
CA VAL A 222 -10.47 -5.16 -3.22
C VAL A 222 -9.90 -4.13 -2.25
N MET A 223 -8.58 -4.10 -2.04
CA MET A 223 -7.91 -3.04 -1.25
C MET A 223 -8.26 -1.65 -1.78
N MET A 224 -8.12 -1.44 -3.09
CA MET A 224 -8.39 -0.15 -3.72
C MET A 224 -9.85 0.27 -3.56
N ALA A 225 -10.78 -0.67 -3.64
CA ALA A 225 -12.20 -0.41 -3.43
C ALA A 225 -12.49 0.00 -1.97
N HIS A 226 -11.87 -0.67 -1.00
CA HIS A 226 -11.94 -0.22 0.39
C HIS A 226 -11.38 1.20 0.56
N LEU A 227 -10.31 1.57 -0.15
CA LEU A 227 -9.72 2.91 -0.07
C LEU A 227 -10.54 4.01 -0.78
N GLN A 228 -11.14 3.72 -1.93
CA GLN A 228 -11.68 4.77 -2.82
C GLN A 228 -13.12 4.55 -3.29
N ALA A 229 -13.57 3.32 -3.48
CA ALA A 229 -14.90 3.08 -4.04
C ALA A 229 -15.99 3.44 -3.03
N PRO A 230 -17.11 4.06 -3.45
CA PRO A 230 -18.23 4.31 -2.55
C PRO A 230 -18.76 3.00 -1.96
N PRO A 231 -19.26 2.99 -0.71
CA PRO A 231 -19.93 1.82 -0.16
C PRO A 231 -21.09 1.37 -1.05
N PRO A 232 -21.23 0.07 -1.33
CA PRO A 232 -22.35 -0.45 -2.10
C PRO A 232 -23.67 -0.34 -1.31
N ARG A 233 -24.78 -0.23 -2.03
CA ARG A 233 -26.13 -0.26 -1.46
C ARG A 233 -26.60 -1.70 -1.31
N VAL A 234 -27.29 -2.04 -0.23
CA VAL A 234 -27.82 -3.40 -0.04
C VAL A 234 -29.01 -3.67 -0.96
N THR A 235 -29.78 -2.65 -1.31
CA THR A 235 -30.95 -2.80 -2.20
C THR A 235 -30.58 -3.09 -3.65
N ASP A 236 -29.34 -2.81 -4.06
CA ASP A 236 -28.81 -3.19 -5.37
C ASP A 236 -28.66 -4.73 -5.49
N PHE A 237 -28.60 -5.45 -4.36
CA PHE A 237 -28.43 -6.90 -4.31
C PHE A 237 -29.70 -7.61 -3.82
N VAL A 238 -30.42 -7.00 -2.88
CA VAL A 238 -31.64 -7.53 -2.28
C VAL A 238 -32.69 -6.43 -2.25
N SER A 239 -33.44 -6.29 -3.34
CA SER A 239 -34.41 -5.20 -3.54
C SER A 239 -35.59 -5.21 -2.56
N SER A 240 -35.82 -6.31 -1.85
CA SER A 240 -36.85 -6.42 -0.81
C SER A 240 -36.45 -5.80 0.53
N LEU A 241 -35.18 -5.42 0.72
CA LEU A 241 -34.73 -4.75 1.94
C LEU A 241 -35.13 -3.26 1.95
N PRO A 242 -35.43 -2.66 3.12
CA PRO A 242 -35.70 -1.24 3.22
C PRO A 242 -34.50 -0.38 2.76
N THR A 243 -34.78 0.66 1.97
CA THR A 243 -33.75 1.61 1.48
C THR A 243 -33.03 2.35 2.61
N ALA A 244 -33.62 2.44 3.80
CA ALA A 244 -32.99 3.02 4.97
C ALA A 244 -31.68 2.29 5.36
N LEU A 245 -31.55 0.99 5.05
CA LEU A 245 -30.32 0.23 5.31
C LEU A 245 -29.15 0.69 4.45
N ASP A 246 -29.39 1.24 3.25
CA ASP A 246 -28.32 1.78 2.40
C ASP A 246 -27.58 2.92 3.10
N ALA A 247 -28.32 3.81 3.77
CA ALA A 247 -27.74 4.92 4.52
C ALA A 247 -26.91 4.42 5.72
N VAL A 248 -27.39 3.38 6.42
CA VAL A 248 -26.65 2.75 7.53
C VAL A 248 -25.32 2.18 7.04
N ILE A 249 -25.33 1.43 5.93
CA ILE A 249 -24.10 0.89 5.34
C ILE A 249 -23.16 2.00 4.86
N ALA A 250 -23.70 3.05 4.22
CA ALA A 250 -22.90 4.18 3.76
C ALA A 250 -22.19 4.91 4.90
N ILE A 251 -22.86 5.12 6.04
CA ILE A 251 -22.27 5.75 7.23
C ILE A 251 -21.25 4.81 7.88
N ALA A 252 -21.59 3.54 8.11
CA ALA A 252 -20.69 2.58 8.74
C ALA A 252 -19.38 2.41 7.95
N MET A 253 -19.48 2.40 6.61
CA MET A 253 -18.36 2.21 5.70
C MET A 253 -17.80 3.52 5.13
N ALA A 254 -18.06 4.67 5.77
CA ALA A 254 -17.49 5.95 5.36
C ALA A 254 -15.96 5.87 5.36
N LYS A 255 -15.31 6.48 4.36
CA LYS A 255 -13.84 6.38 4.22
C LYS A 255 -13.12 7.12 5.34
N ASP A 256 -13.58 8.33 5.63
CA ASP A 256 -13.16 9.08 6.81
C ASP A 256 -13.73 8.42 8.08
N PRO A 257 -12.88 7.96 9.03
CA PRO A 257 -13.34 7.43 10.30
C PRO A 257 -14.25 8.39 11.08
N ALA A 258 -14.04 9.70 10.97
CA ALA A 258 -14.86 10.70 11.68
C ALA A 258 -16.30 10.81 11.15
N ALA A 259 -16.56 10.33 9.94
CA ALA A 259 -17.89 10.31 9.34
C ALA A 259 -18.69 9.04 9.68
N ARG A 260 -18.11 8.10 10.45
CA ARG A 260 -18.76 6.85 10.86
C ARG A 260 -19.59 7.02 12.13
N PHE A 261 -20.34 5.97 12.47
CA PHE A 261 -21.01 5.89 13.77
C PHE A 261 -19.99 6.05 14.92
N PRO A 262 -20.37 6.74 16.00
CA PRO A 262 -19.47 6.95 17.15
C PRO A 262 -19.19 5.67 17.93
N THR A 263 -20.11 4.69 17.91
CA THR A 263 -19.98 3.39 18.58
C THR A 263 -20.55 2.26 17.71
N ALA A 264 -20.15 1.02 17.98
CA ALA A 264 -20.70 -0.13 17.29
C ALA A 264 -22.19 -0.33 17.64
N ALA A 265 -22.60 -0.04 18.89
CA ALA A 265 -24.00 -0.10 19.29
C ALA A 265 -24.87 0.91 18.53
N ALA A 266 -24.35 2.11 18.20
CA ALA A 266 -25.08 3.08 17.40
C ALA A 266 -25.34 2.58 15.97
N LEU A 267 -24.37 1.89 15.36
CA LEU A 267 -24.56 1.21 14.08
C LEU A 267 -25.67 0.16 14.19
N ALA A 268 -25.60 -0.72 15.19
CA ALA A 268 -26.57 -1.80 15.36
C ALA A 268 -27.99 -1.28 15.60
N ALA A 269 -28.16 -0.24 16.41
CA ALA A 269 -29.45 0.41 16.66
C ALA A 269 -30.02 1.05 15.39
N ALA A 270 -29.17 1.73 14.60
CA ALA A 270 -29.57 2.31 13.32
C ALA A 270 -30.01 1.24 12.32
N ALA A 271 -29.27 0.12 12.24
CA ALA A 271 -29.65 -1.02 11.39
C ALA A 271 -30.99 -1.62 11.82
N GLY A 272 -31.18 -1.86 13.12
CA GLY A 272 -32.44 -2.39 13.68
C GLY A 272 -33.63 -1.50 13.38
N SER A 273 -33.47 -0.19 13.56
CA SER A 273 -34.53 0.80 13.24
C SER A 273 -34.80 0.82 11.74
N ALA A 274 -33.77 0.81 10.89
CA ALA A 274 -33.93 0.83 9.44
C ALA A 274 -34.65 -0.41 8.88
N LEU A 275 -34.52 -1.58 9.53
CA LEU A 275 -35.23 -2.79 9.11
C LEU A 275 -36.72 -2.78 9.52
N HIS A 276 -37.04 -2.28 10.71
CA HIS A 276 -38.38 -2.39 11.30
C HIS A 276 -39.25 -1.14 11.11
N ASP A 277 -38.65 0.05 11.06
CA ASP A 277 -39.35 1.32 10.93
C ASP A 277 -39.10 1.95 9.55
N ALA A 278 -39.90 1.54 8.55
CA ALA A 278 -40.01 2.27 7.29
C ALA A 278 -40.72 3.64 7.44
N THR A 279 -41.05 4.07 8.66
CA THR A 279 -41.87 5.25 8.94
C THR A 279 -41.26 6.23 9.98
N VAL A 280 -40.10 5.93 10.57
CA VAL A 280 -39.49 6.76 11.64
C VAL A 280 -38.10 7.27 11.23
N LEU A 281 -38.02 8.07 10.17
CA LEU A 281 -36.89 8.98 9.95
C LEU A 281 -37.39 10.38 9.57
N ILE A 282 -38.21 10.96 10.44
CA ILE A 282 -38.36 12.42 10.53
C ILE A 282 -38.32 12.80 12.02
N ALA A 283 -37.14 12.73 12.67
CA ALA A 283 -36.88 13.46 13.92
C ALA A 283 -35.41 13.33 14.42
N THR A 284 -34.41 13.51 13.56
CA THR A 284 -33.10 14.03 14.03
C THR A 284 -32.44 14.78 12.89
N PRO A 285 -32.03 16.06 13.04
CA PRO A 285 -31.39 16.78 11.95
C PRO A 285 -30.01 16.16 11.70
N LEU A 286 -29.84 15.58 10.52
CA LEU A 286 -28.52 15.23 10.00
C LEU A 286 -27.75 16.54 9.69
N PRO A 287 -26.41 16.57 9.86
CA PRO A 287 -25.61 17.70 9.41
C PRO A 287 -25.81 17.93 7.90
N ALA A 288 -26.06 19.18 7.51
CA ALA A 288 -26.34 19.54 6.13
C ALA A 288 -25.09 19.31 5.26
N VAL A 289 -25.19 18.37 4.32
CA VAL A 289 -24.23 18.24 3.21
C VAL A 289 -24.65 19.21 2.11
N SER A 290 -23.71 20.06 1.69
CA SER A 290 -23.93 21.07 0.66
C SER A 290 -24.33 20.43 -0.67
N SER A 291 -25.48 20.82 -1.21
CA SER A 291 -26.04 20.38 -2.49
C SER A 291 -25.33 20.94 -3.72
N ARG A 292 -24.05 21.36 -3.59
CA ARG A 292 -23.20 21.83 -4.70
C ARG A 292 -22.14 20.82 -5.16
N ASP A 293 -22.00 19.69 -4.46
CA ASP A 293 -21.09 18.60 -4.86
C ASP A 293 -21.82 17.38 -5.47
N VAL A 294 -23.10 17.52 -5.80
CA VAL A 294 -23.83 16.54 -6.62
C VAL A 294 -24.04 17.14 -8.00
N SER A 295 -23.11 16.89 -8.90
CA SER A 295 -23.28 17.18 -10.33
C SER A 295 -23.10 15.93 -11.19
N SER A 296 -24.21 15.58 -11.83
CA SER A 296 -24.36 15.00 -13.17
C SER A 296 -23.87 13.57 -13.42
N TYR A 297 -24.75 12.59 -13.19
CA TYR A 297 -24.78 11.36 -14.00
C TYR A 297 -26.16 11.18 -14.67
N PRO A 298 -26.21 10.62 -15.89
CA PRO A 298 -27.41 10.59 -16.71
C PRO A 298 -28.40 9.53 -16.22
N GLN A 299 -29.69 9.86 -16.26
CA GLN A 299 -30.76 8.89 -16.01
C GLN A 299 -30.83 7.84 -17.14
N PRO A 300 -31.06 6.56 -16.82
CA PRO A 300 -31.43 5.57 -17.83
C PRO A 300 -32.82 5.89 -18.37
N GLY A 301 -32.89 6.27 -19.64
CA GLY A 301 -34.13 6.39 -20.38
C GLY A 301 -34.81 5.03 -20.55
N THR A 302 -36.08 4.98 -20.16
CA THR A 302 -37.07 3.95 -20.47
C THR A 302 -37.02 3.51 -21.93
N LEU A 303 -36.61 2.25 -22.19
CA LEU A 303 -36.86 1.56 -23.45
C LEU A 303 -38.20 0.84 -23.35
N GLY A 304 -39.24 1.47 -23.91
CA GLY A 304 -40.51 0.83 -24.23
C GLY A 304 -40.37 -0.04 -25.47
N TRP A 305 -40.83 -1.28 -25.36
CA TRP A 305 -40.98 -2.22 -26.47
C TRP A 305 -42.03 -1.72 -27.45
N HIS A 306 -41.67 -1.58 -28.73
CA HIS A 306 -42.63 -1.66 -29.83
C HIS A 306 -42.07 -2.55 -30.94
N ASP A 307 -42.93 -3.49 -31.29
CA ASP A 307 -42.85 -4.50 -32.33
C ASP A 307 -43.00 -3.86 -33.72
N SER A 308 -42.25 -4.34 -34.74
CA SER A 308 -42.61 -4.38 -36.18
C SER A 308 -41.41 -4.78 -37.07
N ASP A 309 -41.51 -6.02 -37.57
CA ASP A 309 -41.05 -6.69 -38.81
C ASP A 309 -40.06 -6.06 -39.85
N PRO A 310 -39.41 -6.93 -40.67
CA PRO A 310 -38.21 -6.63 -41.45
C PRO A 310 -38.48 -6.30 -42.93
N GLY A 311 -37.56 -5.51 -43.50
CA GLY A 311 -37.28 -5.53 -44.93
C GLY A 311 -37.07 -4.14 -45.53
N THR A 312 -35.84 -3.86 -45.97
CA THR A 312 -35.49 -3.38 -47.34
C THR A 312 -34.00 -3.02 -47.36
N MET A 313 -33.25 -3.68 -48.25
CA MET A 313 -31.86 -3.34 -48.62
C MET A 313 -31.82 -2.03 -49.40
N LEU A 314 -30.79 -1.18 -49.19
CA LEU A 314 -30.18 -0.32 -50.23
C LEU A 314 -28.87 0.36 -49.75
N ALA A 315 -27.79 0.06 -50.50
CA ALA A 315 -26.55 0.78 -50.87
C ALA A 315 -25.79 1.78 -49.92
N PRO A 316 -24.43 1.80 -50.00
CA PRO A 316 -23.57 2.73 -49.26
C PRO A 316 -23.33 4.05 -50.01
N GLY A 317 -23.37 5.19 -49.31
CA GLY A 317 -23.10 6.50 -49.90
C GLY A 317 -22.69 7.60 -48.92
N ALA A 318 -21.52 8.17 -49.21
CA ALA A 318 -21.06 9.54 -48.93
C ALA A 318 -20.75 9.99 -47.49
N VAL A 319 -19.45 10.19 -47.25
CA VAL A 319 -18.83 10.97 -46.17
C VAL A 319 -18.92 12.48 -46.51
N PRO A 320 -19.36 13.37 -45.60
CA PRO A 320 -19.24 14.81 -45.80
C PRO A 320 -17.86 15.36 -45.35
N PRO A 321 -17.34 16.42 -45.99
CA PRO A 321 -15.99 16.93 -45.75
C PRO A 321 -15.89 17.87 -44.54
N VAL A 322 -14.70 17.85 -43.93
CA VAL A 322 -14.23 18.69 -42.82
C VAL A 322 -14.02 20.14 -43.30
N ALA A 323 -14.54 21.11 -42.54
CA ALA A 323 -14.28 22.53 -42.75
C ALA A 323 -13.01 22.97 -42.00
N THR A 324 -12.08 23.56 -42.76
CA THR A 324 -10.83 24.15 -42.30
C THR A 324 -11.07 25.61 -41.94
N GLU A 325 -10.82 26.02 -40.70
CA GLU A 325 -10.90 27.44 -40.30
C GLU A 325 -9.50 28.06 -40.26
N SER A 326 -9.36 29.16 -40.99
CA SER A 326 -8.13 29.87 -41.34
C SER A 326 -7.78 30.97 -40.34
N ILE A 327 -6.50 31.05 -40.01
CA ILE A 327 -5.83 32.07 -39.17
C ILE A 327 -5.77 33.44 -39.89
N PRO A 328 -6.11 34.57 -39.26
CA PRO A 328 -5.79 35.91 -39.79
C PRO A 328 -4.41 36.44 -39.33
N PRO A 329 -3.73 37.30 -40.14
CA PRO A 329 -2.35 37.74 -39.91
C PRO A 329 -2.22 38.96 -38.95
N PRO A 330 -1.00 39.27 -38.46
CA PRO A 330 -0.80 40.26 -37.40
C PRO A 330 -0.70 41.70 -37.93
N LEU A 331 -1.30 42.64 -37.19
CA LEU A 331 -1.12 44.08 -37.41
C LEU A 331 -0.04 44.66 -36.49
N ASN A 332 0.85 45.38 -37.17
CA ASN A 332 2.08 46.03 -36.73
C ASN A 332 1.79 47.42 -36.15
N ARG A 333 2.33 47.74 -34.96
CA ARG A 333 2.50 49.15 -34.54
C ARG A 333 3.78 49.36 -33.71
N ARG A 334 4.85 49.66 -34.45
CA ARG A 334 5.97 50.57 -34.06
C ARG A 334 5.39 51.92 -33.58
N ARG A 335 5.95 52.75 -32.69
CA ARG A 335 7.28 52.96 -32.07
C ARG A 335 7.08 54.01 -30.96
N SER A 336 7.84 53.93 -29.86
CA SER A 336 8.57 55.09 -29.32
C SER A 336 9.67 54.59 -28.39
N ALA A 337 10.89 55.03 -28.68
CA ALA A 337 12.14 54.58 -28.11
C ALA A 337 12.56 55.42 -26.89
N GLY A 338 13.43 54.84 -26.05
CA GLY A 338 14.55 55.61 -25.48
C GLY A 338 14.88 55.36 -24.01
N TRP A 339 16.08 54.82 -23.79
CA TRP A 339 16.99 54.98 -22.63
C TRP A 339 16.70 54.12 -21.38
N ILE A 340 17.64 53.46 -20.66
CA ILE A 340 19.12 53.36 -20.68
C ILE A 340 19.51 52.06 -19.93
N VAL A 341 20.58 51.41 -20.42
CA VAL A 341 21.41 50.46 -19.67
C VAL A 341 22.28 51.24 -18.70
N ALA A 342 22.10 51.09 -17.38
CA ALA A 342 23.14 51.25 -16.36
C ALA A 342 22.55 51.25 -14.93
N SER A 343 22.52 50.09 -14.25
CA SER A 343 22.57 50.02 -12.77
C SER A 343 22.93 48.61 -12.31
N LEU A 344 24.06 48.12 -12.82
CA LEU A 344 24.79 46.98 -12.26
C LEU A 344 26.10 47.53 -11.68
N ALA A 345 25.99 48.33 -10.61
CA ALA A 345 27.13 48.93 -9.91
C ALA A 345 26.71 49.50 -8.54
N ALA A 346 26.16 48.68 -7.63
CA ALA A 346 25.95 49.13 -6.23
C ALA A 346 25.85 48.01 -5.15
N VAL A 347 25.96 46.72 -5.49
CA VAL A 347 25.93 45.64 -4.47
C VAL A 347 27.21 44.80 -4.43
N VAL A 348 28.16 45.05 -5.34
CA VAL A 348 29.53 44.47 -5.28
C VAL A 348 30.47 45.30 -4.36
N VAL A 349 30.00 46.42 -3.80
CA VAL A 349 30.86 47.37 -3.04
C VAL A 349 30.78 47.24 -1.51
N PHE A 350 29.98 46.34 -0.93
CA PHE A 350 29.95 46.15 0.54
C PHE A 350 30.22 44.73 1.08
N GLY A 351 30.56 43.76 0.23
CA GLY A 351 30.91 42.40 0.67
C GLY A 351 32.39 42.02 0.60
N VAL A 352 33.23 42.83 -0.07
CA VAL A 352 34.67 42.53 -0.31
C VAL A 352 35.57 43.63 0.28
N ALA A 353 35.20 44.11 1.47
CA ALA A 353 36.06 44.93 2.32
C ALA A 353 36.29 44.23 3.66
N ALA A 354 36.77 42.99 3.61
CA ALA A 354 37.61 42.41 4.64
C ALA A 354 38.45 41.30 4.00
N LEU A 355 39.78 41.45 4.11
CA LEU A 355 40.84 40.49 3.78
C LEU A 355 41.44 40.57 2.36
N ILE A 356 41.91 41.77 1.98
CA ILE A 356 43.14 41.90 1.18
C ILE A 356 44.18 42.60 2.06
N VAL A 357 45.20 41.87 2.51
CA VAL A 357 46.59 42.35 2.55
C VAL A 357 47.49 41.18 2.13
N TRP A 358 48.03 41.30 0.91
CA TRP A 358 49.13 40.56 0.24
C TRP A 358 50.47 40.70 1.02
N PRO A 359 51.65 40.08 0.73
CA PRO A 359 52.11 39.18 -0.36
C PRO A 359 52.76 37.83 0.03
N ARG A 360 52.99 37.05 -1.03
CA ARG A 360 53.87 35.89 -1.22
C ARG A 360 55.35 36.14 -0.91
N GLY A 361 56.06 35.09 -0.48
CA GLY A 361 57.52 34.99 -0.48
C GLY A 361 58.02 33.54 -0.39
N SER A 362 58.92 33.17 -1.31
CA SER A 362 59.50 31.86 -1.61
C SER A 362 60.59 31.36 -0.63
N SER A 363 60.87 30.03 -0.69
CA SER A 363 61.83 29.21 0.08
C SER A 363 63.22 29.82 0.36
N PRO A 364 63.92 29.42 1.46
CA PRO A 364 64.93 28.35 1.33
C PRO A 364 65.12 27.43 2.59
N ALA A 365 65.87 26.34 2.43
CA ALA A 365 66.27 25.35 3.46
C ALA A 365 67.54 25.78 4.26
N PRO A 366 68.22 24.86 5.00
CA PRO A 366 68.13 24.49 6.44
C PRO A 366 69.35 25.01 7.27
N PRO A 367 69.53 24.65 8.57
CA PRO A 367 70.61 23.68 8.89
C PRO A 367 70.47 22.83 10.19
N ARG A 368 71.34 21.80 10.23
CA ARG A 368 71.95 20.97 11.32
C ARG A 368 71.83 21.52 12.77
N ALA A 369 71.84 20.71 13.84
CA ALA A 369 72.82 19.66 14.20
C ALA A 369 72.28 18.77 15.35
N GLN A 370 72.50 17.44 15.28
CA GLN A 370 73.41 16.61 16.12
C GLN A 370 72.91 16.22 17.52
N GLY A 371 72.92 14.91 17.81
CA GLY A 371 72.92 14.40 19.19
C GLY A 371 72.47 12.96 19.44
N ASN A 372 73.20 11.97 18.91
CA ASN A 372 73.53 10.66 19.49
C ASN A 372 72.49 9.51 19.65
N ASN A 373 72.95 8.33 19.19
CA ASN A 373 72.46 6.94 19.29
C ASN A 373 72.92 6.26 20.63
N PRO A 374 72.72 4.93 20.90
CA PRO A 374 71.64 3.98 20.56
C PRO A 374 71.25 2.99 21.71
N ALA A 375 70.24 2.13 21.44
CA ALA A 375 70.01 0.73 21.89
C ALA A 375 69.83 0.37 23.39
N THR A 376 68.66 -0.17 23.76
CA THR A 376 68.53 -1.44 24.53
C THR A 376 67.14 -2.06 24.40
N ALA A 377 67.11 -3.38 24.60
CA ALA A 377 66.05 -4.36 24.41
C ALA A 377 64.72 -4.14 25.15
N GLY A 378 63.67 -4.77 24.62
CA GLY A 378 62.38 -4.94 25.29
C GLY A 378 61.49 -5.92 24.53
N SER A 379 61.82 -7.21 24.56
CA SER A 379 60.97 -8.30 24.10
C SER A 379 59.63 -8.29 24.83
N SER A 380 58.53 -8.38 24.09
CA SER A 380 57.33 -9.08 24.55
C SER A 380 56.51 -9.51 23.33
N THR A 381 56.79 -10.74 22.91
CA THR A 381 55.96 -11.56 22.05
C THR A 381 54.54 -11.62 22.65
N THR A 382 53.58 -10.97 22.02
CA THR A 382 52.16 -11.28 22.22
C THR A 382 51.61 -11.77 20.90
N THR A 383 51.35 -13.07 20.87
CA THR A 383 50.61 -13.81 19.86
C THR A 383 49.36 -13.04 19.42
N ALA A 384 49.40 -12.46 18.22
CA ALA A 384 48.20 -12.01 17.53
C ALA A 384 47.46 -13.26 17.03
N GLY A 385 46.38 -13.63 17.72
CA GLY A 385 45.41 -14.57 17.19
C GLY A 385 44.82 -14.02 15.88
N PRO A 386 44.43 -14.89 14.92
CA PRO A 386 43.79 -14.40 13.71
C PRO A 386 42.46 -13.77 14.11
N THR A 387 42.37 -12.45 13.97
CA THR A 387 41.11 -11.72 13.96
C THR A 387 40.27 -12.31 12.84
N SER A 388 39.38 -13.22 13.22
CA SER A 388 38.34 -13.72 12.35
C SER A 388 37.32 -12.60 12.21
N THR A 389 37.57 -11.68 11.28
CA THR A 389 36.52 -10.87 10.66
C THR A 389 35.55 -11.85 10.03
N THR A 390 34.53 -12.22 10.78
CA THR A 390 33.39 -12.96 10.24
C THR A 390 32.73 -12.00 9.24
N PRO A 391 32.73 -12.30 7.93
CA PRO A 391 31.97 -11.50 7.00
C PRO A 391 30.51 -11.68 7.39
N THR A 392 29.79 -10.58 7.61
CA THR A 392 28.33 -10.57 7.77
C THR A 392 27.77 -11.32 6.57
N ARG A 393 27.36 -12.57 6.78
CA ARG A 393 26.90 -13.44 5.69
C ARG A 393 25.63 -12.79 5.13
N ARG A 394 25.72 -12.25 3.91
CA ARG A 394 24.53 -11.82 3.16
C ARG A 394 23.49 -12.95 3.22
N PRO A 395 22.21 -12.65 3.45
CA PRO A 395 21.14 -13.62 3.25
C PRO A 395 21.37 -14.37 1.94
N ALA A 396 21.20 -15.70 1.94
CA ALA A 396 21.43 -16.55 0.77
C ALA A 396 20.47 -16.24 -0.41
N THR A 397 19.56 -15.28 -0.23
CA THR A 397 18.44 -14.91 -1.09
C THR A 397 18.57 -13.51 -1.72
N ASP A 398 19.70 -12.81 -1.52
CA ASP A 398 19.94 -11.47 -2.10
C ASP A 398 20.41 -11.54 -3.56
N VAL A 399 19.86 -10.67 -4.42
CA VAL A 399 20.34 -10.47 -5.79
C VAL A 399 21.71 -9.79 -5.76
N THR A 400 22.71 -10.40 -6.40
CA THR A 400 24.06 -9.85 -6.48
C THR A 400 24.17 -8.80 -7.60
N PRO A 401 25.16 -7.87 -7.53
CA PRO A 401 25.36 -6.88 -8.58
C PRO A 401 25.47 -7.46 -10.00
N ASP A 402 26.10 -8.64 -10.14
CA ASP A 402 26.27 -9.30 -11.45
C ASP A 402 24.95 -9.83 -12.03
N GLN A 403 23.93 -10.06 -11.19
CA GLN A 403 22.59 -10.51 -11.61
C GLN A 403 21.65 -9.34 -11.96
N LEU A 404 21.99 -8.10 -11.59
CA LEU A 404 21.11 -6.94 -11.85
C LEU A 404 20.81 -6.75 -13.34
N ARG A 405 21.79 -7.11 -14.17
CA ARG A 405 21.69 -6.96 -15.62
C ARG A 405 20.56 -7.79 -16.23
N SER A 406 20.29 -8.97 -15.70
CA SER A 406 19.26 -9.88 -16.22
C SER A 406 17.83 -9.48 -15.82
N ILE A 407 17.67 -8.43 -15.02
CA ILE A 407 16.37 -7.87 -14.61
C ILE A 407 15.87 -6.84 -15.63
N LEU A 408 16.79 -6.24 -16.40
CA LEU A 408 16.45 -5.21 -17.39
C LEU A 408 15.79 -5.85 -18.62
N LEU A 409 14.73 -5.21 -19.11
CA LEU A 409 13.98 -5.68 -20.26
C LEU A 409 14.77 -5.51 -21.56
N SER A 410 14.60 -6.43 -22.50
CA SER A 410 15.09 -6.24 -23.86
C SER A 410 14.33 -5.12 -24.60
N ASP A 411 14.94 -4.58 -25.64
CA ASP A 411 14.31 -3.64 -26.57
C ASP A 411 12.98 -4.17 -27.15
N SER A 412 12.93 -5.45 -27.50
CA SER A 412 11.73 -6.13 -28.00
C SER A 412 10.62 -6.25 -26.95
N GLN A 413 10.96 -6.57 -25.69
CA GLN A 413 10.01 -6.61 -24.58
C GLN A 413 9.44 -5.22 -24.29
N ILE A 414 10.30 -4.19 -24.29
CA ILE A 414 9.87 -2.79 -24.11
C ILE A 414 8.95 -2.35 -25.23
N ALA A 415 9.29 -2.65 -26.49
CA ALA A 415 8.46 -2.31 -27.64
C ALA A 415 7.09 -3.00 -27.57
N ALA A 416 7.03 -4.27 -27.16
CA ALA A 416 5.79 -5.01 -27.00
C ALA A 416 4.88 -4.42 -25.91
N ILE A 417 5.45 -3.97 -24.79
CA ILE A 417 4.68 -3.47 -23.63
C ILE A 417 4.30 -2.00 -23.79
N ALA A 418 5.25 -1.15 -24.16
CA ALA A 418 5.06 0.30 -24.22
C ALA A 418 4.48 0.77 -25.57
N GLY A 419 4.54 -0.07 -26.60
CA GLY A 419 4.19 0.29 -27.98
C GLY A 419 5.11 1.38 -28.56
N GLY A 420 4.90 1.72 -29.83
CA GLY A 420 5.64 2.78 -30.53
C GLY A 420 6.77 2.26 -31.42
N ALA A 421 7.56 3.18 -31.98
CA ALA A 421 8.69 2.88 -32.85
C ALA A 421 9.73 1.98 -32.17
N ALA A 422 10.47 1.22 -32.98
CA ALA A 422 11.60 0.41 -32.51
C ALA A 422 12.61 1.28 -31.75
N LEU A 423 13.06 0.78 -30.61
CA LEU A 423 14.06 1.43 -29.78
C LEU A 423 15.43 0.84 -30.07
N THR A 424 16.45 1.69 -30.06
CA THR A 424 17.86 1.30 -30.13
C THR A 424 18.54 1.59 -28.80
N MET A 425 19.41 0.69 -28.35
CA MET A 425 20.22 0.91 -27.16
C MET A 425 21.19 2.07 -27.41
N ASP A 426 21.13 3.08 -26.54
CA ASP A 426 21.96 4.28 -26.58
C ASP A 426 23.13 4.17 -25.61
N SER A 427 22.86 3.69 -24.40
CA SER A 427 23.89 3.42 -23.40
C SER A 427 23.53 2.25 -22.49
N ASP A 428 24.58 1.68 -21.93
CA ASP A 428 24.60 0.52 -21.07
C ASP A 428 25.74 0.70 -20.06
N THR A 429 25.41 0.77 -18.78
CA THR A 429 26.41 0.99 -17.72
C THR A 429 26.00 0.35 -16.40
N THR A 430 26.98 0.10 -15.54
CA THR A 430 26.78 -0.28 -14.13
C THR A 430 26.85 0.91 -13.18
N GLU A 431 27.14 2.10 -13.70
CA GLU A 431 27.22 3.34 -12.94
C GLU A 431 25.87 4.07 -12.89
N LEU A 432 25.65 4.82 -11.80
CA LEU A 432 24.51 5.72 -11.69
C LEU A 432 24.67 6.91 -12.64
N LEU A 433 23.56 7.39 -13.17
CA LEU A 433 23.50 8.54 -14.08
C LEU A 433 23.90 9.83 -13.37
N ALA A 434 24.50 10.74 -14.14
CA ALA A 434 24.74 12.10 -13.69
C ALA A 434 23.42 12.79 -13.30
N ASN A 435 23.51 13.70 -12.32
CA ASN A 435 22.33 14.37 -11.81
C ASN A 435 21.69 15.27 -12.89
N ALA A 436 20.37 15.19 -13.01
CA ALA A 436 19.62 16.11 -13.85
C ALA A 436 19.71 17.53 -13.30
N SER A 437 19.82 18.50 -14.21
CA SER A 437 19.73 19.92 -13.89
C SER A 437 18.26 20.31 -13.79
N VAL A 438 17.77 20.37 -12.55
CA VAL A 438 16.40 20.78 -12.22
C VAL A 438 16.44 21.91 -11.21
N SER A 439 15.51 22.86 -11.35
CA SER A 439 15.38 24.03 -10.46
C SER A 439 14.95 23.67 -9.03
N SER A 440 14.29 22.52 -8.84
CA SER A 440 13.79 22.05 -7.55
C SER A 440 14.47 20.73 -7.15
N PRO A 441 15.26 20.68 -6.06
CA PRO A 441 15.99 19.47 -5.65
C PRO A 441 15.13 18.21 -5.44
N PRO A 442 13.92 18.27 -4.82
CA PRO A 442 13.04 17.11 -4.69
C PRO A 442 12.62 16.50 -6.03
N CYS A 443 12.66 17.28 -7.12
CA CYS A 443 12.27 16.83 -8.45
C CYS A 443 13.35 16.05 -9.20
N ARG A 444 14.57 15.93 -8.65
CA ARG A 444 15.65 15.17 -9.31
C ARG A 444 15.22 13.72 -9.56
N GLY A 445 14.82 13.00 -8.51
CA GLY A 445 14.38 11.60 -8.61
C GLY A 445 13.09 11.40 -9.41
N ALA A 446 12.18 12.38 -9.32
CA ALA A 446 10.94 12.42 -10.10
C ALA A 446 11.20 12.56 -11.62
N TRP A 447 12.26 13.28 -12.01
CA TRP A 447 12.56 13.52 -13.41
C TRP A 447 13.25 12.35 -14.12
N SER A 448 14.27 11.73 -13.49
CA SER A 448 15.07 10.68 -14.15
C SER A 448 15.53 9.61 -13.16
N PRO A 449 15.56 8.32 -13.56
CA PRO A 449 15.99 7.22 -12.71
C PRO A 449 17.49 7.23 -12.43
N ALA A 450 17.87 6.43 -11.43
CA ALA A 450 19.24 6.02 -11.14
C ALA A 450 20.26 7.17 -11.05
N GLN A 451 19.87 8.32 -10.48
CA GLN A 451 20.78 9.45 -10.32
C GLN A 451 21.69 9.33 -9.10
N GLN A 452 22.94 9.76 -9.23
CA GLN A 452 23.94 9.72 -8.16
C GLN A 452 23.48 10.34 -6.85
N SER A 453 22.90 11.55 -6.88
CA SER A 453 22.43 12.25 -5.68
C SER A 453 21.20 11.62 -5.05
N VAL A 454 20.37 10.94 -5.84
CA VAL A 454 19.14 10.28 -5.37
C VAL A 454 19.48 9.06 -4.52
N TYR A 455 20.45 8.26 -4.99
CA TYR A 455 20.91 7.05 -4.30
C TYR A 455 22.09 7.29 -3.34
N ALA A 456 22.51 8.53 -3.14
CA ALA A 456 23.57 8.85 -2.19
C ALA A 456 23.14 8.46 -0.76
N GLY A 457 23.98 7.67 -0.08
CA GLY A 457 23.69 7.21 1.29
C GLY A 457 22.62 6.13 1.41
N SER A 458 22.13 5.57 0.30
CA SER A 458 21.07 4.54 0.30
C SER A 458 21.54 3.13 0.68
N GLY A 459 22.82 2.92 0.97
CA GLY A 459 23.37 1.56 1.14
C GLY A 459 23.49 0.78 -0.19
N ARG A 460 23.57 1.49 -1.34
CA ARG A 460 23.68 0.86 -2.66
C ARG A 460 24.88 -0.09 -2.76
N THR A 461 24.61 -1.31 -3.20
CA THR A 461 25.62 -2.35 -3.45
C THR A 461 25.92 -2.59 -4.92
N GLY A 462 25.04 -2.18 -5.85
CA GLY A 462 25.24 -2.33 -7.29
C GLY A 462 24.19 -1.60 -8.11
N ALA A 463 24.45 -1.38 -9.39
CA ALA A 463 23.46 -0.88 -10.35
C ALA A 463 23.69 -1.48 -11.74
N ALA A 464 22.61 -1.60 -12.51
CA ALA A 464 22.62 -1.81 -13.94
C ALA A 464 21.63 -0.82 -14.56
N VAL A 465 22.10 -0.01 -15.51
CA VAL A 465 21.32 1.07 -16.13
C VAL A 465 21.44 0.97 -17.64
N GLN A 466 20.30 1.06 -18.32
CA GLN A 466 20.24 1.15 -19.78
C GLN A 466 19.40 2.33 -20.21
N THR A 467 19.85 2.96 -21.29
CA THR A 467 19.11 3.99 -21.99
C THR A 467 18.81 3.53 -23.40
N LEU A 468 17.55 3.59 -23.80
CA LEU A 468 17.08 3.26 -25.14
C LEU A 468 16.33 4.44 -25.74
N ARG A 469 16.45 4.66 -27.03
CA ARG A 469 15.79 5.76 -27.75
C ARG A 469 15.23 5.32 -29.09
N ALA A 470 14.20 6.01 -29.57
CA ALA A 470 13.75 5.81 -30.94
C ALA A 470 14.84 6.22 -31.94
N LEU A 471 14.93 5.52 -33.07
CA LEU A 471 15.97 5.78 -34.06
C LEU A 471 15.92 7.24 -34.55
N GLY A 472 17.05 7.94 -34.45
CA GLY A 472 17.16 9.34 -34.86
C GLY A 472 16.54 10.37 -33.91
N VAL A 473 15.98 9.94 -32.78
CA VAL A 473 15.36 10.83 -31.78
C VAL A 473 16.20 10.82 -30.48
N PRO A 474 16.38 11.96 -29.80
CA PRO A 474 17.02 11.99 -28.49
C PRO A 474 16.19 11.28 -27.40
N VAL A 475 16.88 10.68 -26.42
CA VAL A 475 16.27 9.91 -25.31
C VAL A 475 15.17 10.69 -24.57
N TRP A 476 15.37 12.00 -24.38
CA TRP A 476 14.42 12.84 -23.64
C TRP A 476 13.17 13.21 -24.45
N GLN A 477 13.13 12.91 -25.75
CA GLN A 477 11.98 13.15 -26.64
C GLN A 477 11.19 11.86 -26.93
N ASP A 478 11.87 10.73 -27.18
CA ASP A 478 11.26 9.40 -27.29
C ASP A 478 12.27 8.33 -26.86
N GLY A 479 12.06 7.74 -25.69
CA GLY A 479 12.99 6.82 -25.09
C GLY A 479 12.58 6.27 -23.74
N VAL A 480 13.35 5.28 -23.31
CA VAL A 480 13.22 4.58 -22.03
C VAL A 480 14.56 4.62 -21.32
N ILE A 481 14.52 4.99 -20.05
CA ILE A 481 15.65 4.78 -19.14
C ILE A 481 15.18 3.75 -18.14
N GLN A 482 15.90 2.64 -18.02
CA GLN A 482 15.61 1.59 -17.06
C GLN A 482 16.83 1.29 -16.19
N ALA A 483 16.59 1.02 -14.92
CA ALA A 483 17.63 0.66 -13.98
C ALA A 483 17.16 -0.40 -12.98
N ALA A 484 18.09 -1.25 -12.58
CA ALA A 484 17.98 -2.15 -11.45
C ALA A 484 19.12 -1.81 -10.49
N VAL A 485 18.80 -1.46 -9.24
CA VAL A 485 19.76 -1.00 -8.24
C VAL A 485 19.62 -1.85 -6.99
N SER A 486 20.67 -2.57 -6.59
CA SER A 486 20.64 -3.33 -5.33
C SER A 486 21.08 -2.48 -4.14
N LEU A 487 20.41 -2.65 -3.01
CA LEU A 487 20.79 -2.08 -1.71
C LEU A 487 21.23 -3.20 -0.75
N ASP A 488 21.90 -2.82 0.32
CA ASP A 488 22.52 -3.71 1.32
C ASP A 488 21.54 -4.40 2.27
N SER A 489 20.32 -3.87 2.43
CA SER A 489 19.32 -4.44 3.34
C SER A 489 17.88 -4.07 2.96
N VAL A 490 16.92 -4.85 3.49
CA VAL A 490 15.48 -4.57 3.37
C VAL A 490 15.09 -3.26 4.06
N MET A 491 15.78 -2.91 5.16
CA MET A 491 15.60 -1.61 5.83
C MET A 491 16.02 -0.45 4.92
N SER A 492 17.16 -0.58 4.24
CA SER A 492 17.65 0.42 3.29
C SER A 492 16.69 0.61 2.11
N ILE A 493 16.10 -0.48 1.60
CA ILE A 493 15.06 -0.44 0.56
C ILE A 493 13.83 0.33 1.05
N SER A 494 13.32 -0.01 2.22
CA SER A 494 12.12 0.60 2.77
C SER A 494 12.32 2.09 3.03
N ALA A 495 13.45 2.47 3.65
CA ALA A 495 13.82 3.85 3.89
C ALA A 495 14.01 4.64 2.58
N PHE A 496 14.69 4.07 1.59
CA PHE A 496 14.89 4.70 0.29
C PHE A 496 13.56 4.94 -0.44
N MET A 497 12.68 3.94 -0.51
CA MET A 497 11.39 4.04 -1.19
C MET A 497 10.47 5.08 -0.52
N GLN A 498 10.44 5.12 0.82
CA GLN A 498 9.70 6.14 1.56
C GLN A 498 10.26 7.54 1.32
N ASP A 499 11.59 7.72 1.31
CA ASP A 499 12.20 9.02 1.07
C ASP A 499 11.95 9.52 -0.34
N GLU A 500 12.07 8.66 -1.35
CA GLU A 500 11.75 9.01 -2.73
C GLU A 500 10.27 9.37 -2.90
N GLN A 501 9.34 8.62 -2.30
CA GLN A 501 7.92 8.96 -2.38
C GLN A 501 7.63 10.33 -1.75
N ARG A 502 8.25 10.67 -0.61
CA ARG A 502 8.13 12.01 0.00
C ARG A 502 8.68 13.10 -0.91
N ARG A 503 9.84 12.88 -1.53
CA ARG A 503 10.44 13.84 -2.49
C ARG A 503 9.56 14.03 -3.72
N TRP A 504 8.93 12.97 -4.22
CA TRP A 504 8.03 13.02 -5.36
C TRP A 504 6.73 13.78 -5.04
N VAL A 505 6.17 13.60 -3.83
CA VAL A 505 5.05 14.42 -3.34
C VAL A 505 5.44 15.90 -3.27
N ALA A 506 6.60 16.21 -2.68
CA ALA A 506 7.11 17.58 -2.61
C ALA A 506 7.36 18.18 -4.01
N CYS A 507 7.83 17.37 -4.96
CA CYS A 507 8.01 17.79 -6.34
C CYS A 507 6.67 18.13 -7.02
N ALA A 508 5.65 17.29 -6.85
CA ALA A 508 4.31 17.55 -7.40
C ALA A 508 3.69 18.85 -6.84
N GLN A 509 4.04 19.22 -5.61
CA GLN A 509 3.60 20.45 -4.96
C GLN A 509 4.44 21.69 -5.33
N ALA A 510 5.61 21.51 -5.94
CA ALA A 510 6.50 22.61 -6.32
C ALA A 510 5.99 23.46 -7.50
N GLY A 511 4.89 23.04 -8.15
CA GLY A 511 4.34 23.71 -9.32
C GLY A 511 5.17 23.47 -10.57
N ALA A 512 5.45 24.55 -11.32
CA ALA A 512 6.24 24.48 -12.54
C ALA A 512 7.74 24.45 -12.21
N VAL A 513 8.43 23.42 -12.70
CA VAL A 513 9.84 23.14 -12.43
C VAL A 513 10.61 23.22 -13.74
N THR A 514 11.60 24.11 -13.79
CA THR A 514 12.53 24.20 -14.91
C THR A 514 13.50 23.02 -14.89
N VAL A 515 13.58 22.33 -16.02
CA VAL A 515 14.55 21.26 -16.32
C VAL A 515 15.45 21.72 -17.46
N THR A 516 16.77 21.67 -17.26
CA THR A 516 17.74 21.90 -18.35
C THR A 516 18.02 20.58 -19.04
N LEU A 517 17.68 20.50 -20.32
CA LEU A 517 17.94 19.34 -21.17
C LEU A 517 19.44 19.26 -21.56
N PRO A 518 19.92 18.10 -22.03
CA PRO A 518 21.33 17.92 -22.41
C PRO A 518 21.82 18.83 -23.54
N ASP A 519 20.92 19.32 -24.38
CA ASP A 519 21.21 20.31 -25.44
C ASP A 519 21.33 21.75 -24.92
N GLY A 520 21.15 21.96 -23.61
CA GLY A 520 21.18 23.26 -22.94
C GLY A 520 19.83 23.98 -22.92
N ALA A 521 18.78 23.43 -23.54
CA ALA A 521 17.46 24.03 -23.52
C ALA A 521 16.82 23.92 -22.13
N ALA A 522 16.29 25.03 -21.61
CA ALA A 522 15.50 25.04 -20.38
C ALA A 522 14.02 24.88 -20.72
N GLN A 523 13.37 23.86 -20.14
CA GLN A 523 11.95 23.58 -20.33
C GLN A 523 11.22 23.57 -18.98
N SER A 524 10.00 24.08 -18.96
CA SER A 524 9.16 24.10 -17.76
C SER A 524 8.23 22.88 -17.72
N TRP A 525 8.23 22.16 -16.60
CA TRP A 525 7.48 20.91 -16.41
C TRP A 525 6.66 20.95 -15.13
N THR A 526 5.48 20.34 -15.16
CA THR A 526 4.65 20.07 -13.98
C THR A 526 4.61 18.57 -13.72
N PHE A 527 4.53 18.18 -12.45
CA PHE A 527 4.54 16.77 -12.03
C PHE A 527 3.21 16.43 -11.38
N SER A 528 2.59 15.33 -11.79
CA SER A 528 1.40 14.81 -11.12
C SER A 528 1.76 14.33 -9.71
N PRO A 529 0.80 14.35 -8.76
CA PRO A 529 0.96 13.60 -7.52
C PRO A 529 1.35 12.15 -7.81
N PRO A 530 2.30 11.56 -7.05
CA PRO A 530 2.65 10.17 -7.23
C PRO A 530 1.49 9.26 -6.82
N VAL A 531 1.24 8.22 -7.62
CA VAL A 531 0.22 7.21 -7.41
C VAL A 531 0.89 5.86 -7.21
N THR A 532 0.53 5.15 -6.14
CA THR A 532 1.05 3.81 -5.84
C THR A 532 0.02 2.76 -6.23
N THR A 533 0.37 1.85 -7.14
CA THR A 533 -0.51 0.74 -7.56
C THR A 533 0.29 -0.56 -7.58
N GLY A 534 -0.12 -1.55 -6.78
CA GLY A 534 0.57 -2.85 -6.72
C GLY A 534 2.05 -2.77 -6.27
N GLY A 535 2.37 -1.82 -5.39
CA GLY A 535 3.74 -1.56 -4.93
C GLY A 535 4.65 -0.84 -5.94
N ILE A 536 4.08 -0.31 -7.02
CA ILE A 536 4.78 0.52 -8.00
C ILE A 536 4.31 1.95 -7.80
N VAL A 537 5.24 2.84 -7.46
CA VAL A 537 4.99 4.28 -7.37
C VAL A 537 5.21 4.86 -8.75
N THR A 538 4.24 5.60 -9.27
CA THR A 538 4.33 6.26 -10.58
C THR A 538 3.94 7.71 -10.49
N LEU A 539 4.53 8.56 -11.34
CA LEU A 539 4.06 9.91 -11.58
C LEU A 539 4.22 10.25 -13.06
N THR A 540 3.57 11.33 -13.48
CA THR A 540 3.67 11.84 -14.84
C THR A 540 4.17 13.27 -14.83
N ALA A 541 5.18 13.58 -15.63
CA ALA A 541 5.62 14.94 -15.89
C ALA A 541 5.05 15.43 -17.23
N THR A 542 4.48 16.63 -17.26
CA THR A 542 3.89 17.27 -18.44
C THR A 542 4.47 18.67 -18.67
N PRO A 543 4.62 19.14 -19.91
CA PRO A 543 5.07 20.51 -20.18
C PRO A 543 4.12 21.54 -19.54
N ALA A 544 4.67 22.54 -18.85
CA ALA A 544 3.86 23.52 -18.11
C ALA A 544 3.12 24.52 -19.04
N GLU A 545 3.67 24.78 -20.22
CA GLU A 545 3.13 25.76 -21.17
C GLU A 545 2.15 25.16 -22.19
N GLY A 546 1.72 23.91 -21.99
CA GLY A 546 0.84 23.21 -22.92
C GLY A 546 1.59 22.76 -24.18
N GLY A 547 1.96 21.49 -24.23
CA GLY A 547 2.63 20.88 -25.37
C GLY A 547 2.48 19.36 -25.35
N ASP A 548 2.70 18.72 -26.51
CA ASP A 548 2.56 17.28 -26.64
C ASP A 548 3.73 16.51 -26.00
N GLY A 549 3.39 15.45 -25.28
CA GLY A 549 4.33 14.46 -24.76
C GLY A 549 4.54 14.55 -23.25
N SER A 550 4.01 13.54 -22.54
CA SER A 550 4.23 13.32 -21.12
C SER A 550 5.40 12.36 -20.87
N CYS A 551 6.14 12.55 -19.78
CA CYS A 551 7.10 11.58 -19.28
C CYS A 551 6.51 10.81 -18.10
N SER A 552 6.34 9.51 -18.25
CA SER A 552 5.92 8.64 -17.15
C SER A 552 7.15 8.17 -16.39
N ARG A 553 7.15 8.36 -15.07
CA ARG A 553 8.19 7.88 -14.15
C ARG A 553 7.60 6.78 -13.28
N GLY A 554 8.36 5.73 -13.00
CA GLY A 554 7.95 4.77 -12.00
C GLY A 554 9.12 4.10 -11.28
N ILE A 555 8.86 3.67 -10.05
CA ILE A 555 9.83 3.00 -9.19
C ILE A 555 9.12 1.93 -8.35
N ALA A 556 9.78 0.80 -8.14
CA ALA A 556 9.30 -0.28 -7.28
C ALA A 556 10.45 -1.03 -6.64
N ALA A 557 10.17 -1.76 -5.56
CA ALA A 557 11.15 -2.65 -4.93
C ALA A 557 10.71 -4.12 -4.99
N ARG A 558 11.70 -5.02 -5.14
CA ARG A 558 11.56 -6.47 -5.12
C ARG A 558 12.81 -7.08 -4.48
N GLY A 559 12.66 -7.73 -3.32
CA GLY A 559 13.81 -8.20 -2.54
C GLY A 559 14.73 -7.04 -2.16
N ASN A 560 16.02 -7.19 -2.43
CA ASN A 560 17.03 -6.15 -2.23
C ASN A 560 17.23 -5.23 -3.46
N VAL A 561 16.35 -5.31 -4.48
CA VAL A 561 16.49 -4.56 -5.74
C VAL A 561 15.40 -3.50 -5.89
N VAL A 562 15.81 -2.28 -6.24
CA VAL A 562 14.96 -1.21 -6.73
C VAL A 562 14.94 -1.23 -8.27
N ILE A 563 13.74 -1.33 -8.84
CA ILE A 563 13.50 -1.24 -10.28
C ILE A 563 13.02 0.18 -10.57
N ASP A 564 13.78 0.88 -11.39
CA ASP A 564 13.67 2.33 -11.52
C ASP A 564 13.62 2.75 -12.99
N MET A 565 12.48 3.27 -13.45
CA MET A 565 12.23 3.50 -14.88
C MET A 565 11.62 4.86 -15.22
N ARG A 566 11.97 5.39 -16.39
CA ARG A 566 11.30 6.50 -17.06
C ARG A 566 10.96 6.12 -18.48
N LEU A 567 9.77 6.50 -18.92
CA LEU A 567 9.23 6.24 -20.23
C LEU A 567 8.67 7.53 -20.83
N ARG A 568 9.11 7.88 -22.04
CA ARG A 568 8.48 8.88 -22.90
C ARG A 568 8.32 8.29 -24.29
N ARG A 569 7.10 8.24 -24.82
CA ARG A 569 6.82 7.83 -26.21
C ARG A 569 6.08 8.96 -26.93
N LEU A 570 6.43 9.24 -28.18
CA LEU A 570 5.68 10.20 -29.00
C LEU A 570 4.35 9.57 -29.47
N GLY A 571 3.23 10.29 -29.34
CA GLY A 571 1.93 9.91 -29.89
C GLY A 571 1.13 8.83 -29.13
N ARG A 572 1.66 8.22 -28.06
CA ARG A 572 0.92 7.30 -27.16
C ARG A 572 1.36 7.46 -25.71
N GLY A 573 0.41 7.42 -24.77
CA GLY A 573 0.71 7.32 -23.34
C GLY A 573 1.30 5.95 -23.01
N GLY A 574 2.60 5.91 -22.72
CA GLY A 574 3.30 4.67 -22.36
C GLY A 574 3.01 4.24 -20.91
N ASN A 575 2.79 2.94 -20.68
CA ASN A 575 2.54 2.38 -19.36
C ASN A 575 3.84 1.96 -18.65
N VAL A 576 4.49 2.90 -17.95
CA VAL A 576 5.73 2.63 -17.21
C VAL A 576 5.54 1.58 -16.11
N ALA A 577 4.34 1.50 -15.51
CA ALA A 577 4.04 0.48 -14.50
C ALA A 577 4.04 -0.94 -15.08
N ALA A 578 3.63 -1.11 -16.34
CA ALA A 578 3.70 -2.41 -17.01
C ALA A 578 5.15 -2.84 -17.27
N LEU A 579 6.04 -1.92 -17.64
CA LEU A 579 7.47 -2.20 -17.79
C LEU A 579 8.09 -2.59 -16.45
N ILE A 580 7.78 -1.87 -15.37
CA ILE A 580 8.30 -2.18 -14.03
C ILE A 580 7.80 -3.54 -13.54
N ARG A 581 6.54 -3.92 -13.82
CA ARG A 581 6.04 -5.27 -13.51
C ARG A 581 6.83 -6.34 -14.26
N ALA A 582 7.00 -6.16 -15.58
CA ALA A 582 7.71 -7.13 -16.40
C ALA A 582 9.19 -7.30 -15.98
N ALA A 583 9.87 -6.22 -15.59
CA ALA A 583 11.21 -6.32 -15.01
C ALA A 583 11.17 -6.97 -13.62
N GLY A 584 10.14 -6.68 -12.82
CA GLY A 584 9.90 -7.31 -11.52
C GLY A 584 9.77 -8.82 -11.60
N ASP A 585 9.18 -9.34 -12.67
CA ASP A 585 9.04 -10.78 -12.90
C ASP A 585 10.36 -11.47 -13.27
N GLN A 586 11.38 -10.69 -13.68
CA GLN A 586 12.75 -11.18 -13.97
C GLN A 586 13.65 -11.18 -12.73
N VAL A 587 13.20 -10.62 -11.60
CA VAL A 587 13.91 -10.72 -10.34
C VAL A 587 13.90 -12.18 -9.89
N PRO A 588 15.07 -12.81 -9.63
CA PRO A 588 15.13 -14.21 -9.19
C PRO A 588 14.18 -14.47 -8.04
N ARG A 589 13.30 -15.47 -8.20
CA ARG A 589 12.35 -15.85 -7.15
C ARG A 589 13.14 -16.46 -5.99
N GLN A 590 12.86 -15.94 -4.79
CA GLN A 590 13.39 -16.47 -3.53
C GLN A 590 12.72 -17.78 -3.16
#